data_AF-A0A940U817-F1
#
_entry.id   AF-A0A940U817-F1
#
_cell.length_a   1.000
_cell.length_b   1.000
_cell.length_c   1.000
_cell.angle_alpha   90.00
_cell.angle_beta   90.00
_cell.angle_gamma   90.00
#
_symmetry.space_group_name_H-M   'P 1'
#
loop_
_entity.id
_entity.type
_entity.pdbx_description
1 polymer ?
#
loop_
_entity_poly.entity_id
_entity_poly.type
_entity_poly.pdbx_seq_one_letter_code
_entity_poly.pdbx_strand_id
1 'polypeptide(L)'
;MIAASGIIAIMGSGETTDSMVRVHRYLLDKLPPSVKAAFLDTPAGFQMNADDLFDKAKEYFQKRLGQPMERATFKSARQISPFEAEKAFQTLRQADYVFVGPGSPTYALKNWQKTPIPQILLERIQAGGCFVAASAAALTLGRFTLPVYEIYKVGEDPFWADGLDLLGKFGLPLAVIPHWNNAEGGTHDTRYCYMGGPRLLRMEGMLPPEVSILGIDEHTACILDFQAERMLTKGVGTVTIRRGQIQRVFKDGETLPLPEFRTFIMPLSGSPSVLHSPSMTSPPPPEIFLENIERFQQNYESLLQENKGAAVVDILIELDKLIWKSCKEFEDEERIAKAREVFRTLIVHLGLRFDECPKDVPGILAPLMNILLDVRGKLRLAKQWAAADEIRNQLLQAGIIIEDTPEGPRWHRNQ
;
A
#
# COMPACT_ATOMS: atom_id res chain seq x y z
N MET A 1 23.95 -26.78 -4.82
CA MET A 1 22.68 -26.33 -4.23
C MET A 1 22.40 -27.18 -3.02
N ILE A 2 21.89 -26.58 -1.94
CA ILE A 2 21.55 -27.35 -0.74
C ILE A 2 20.12 -27.87 -0.88
N ALA A 3 19.88 -29.14 -0.53
CA ALA A 3 18.53 -29.71 -0.51
C ALA A 3 17.71 -29.03 0.60
N ALA A 4 16.46 -28.68 0.29
CA ALA A 4 15.58 -27.98 1.22
C ALA A 4 14.12 -28.37 0.98
N SER A 5 13.36 -28.50 2.06
CA SER A 5 11.92 -28.80 2.01
C SER A 5 11.06 -27.66 2.56
N GLY A 6 11.64 -26.55 3.00
CA GLY A 6 10.91 -25.42 3.57
C GLY A 6 10.43 -24.41 2.55
N ILE A 7 9.99 -23.27 3.09
CA ILE A 7 9.40 -22.17 2.32
C ILE A 7 10.11 -20.87 2.68
N ILE A 8 10.43 -20.06 1.66
CA ILE A 8 10.76 -18.64 1.84
C ILE A 8 9.63 -17.82 1.23
N ALA A 9 8.93 -17.03 2.05
CA ALA A 9 7.94 -16.07 1.59
C ALA A 9 8.49 -14.65 1.71
N ILE A 10 8.46 -13.92 0.61
CA ILE A 10 9.01 -12.57 0.52
C ILE A 10 7.84 -11.63 0.25
N MET A 11 7.55 -10.72 1.18
CA MET A 11 6.42 -9.79 1.10
C MET A 11 6.91 -8.38 0.78
N GLY A 12 6.22 -7.72 -0.16
CA GLY A 12 6.53 -6.34 -0.52
C GLY A 12 6.22 -5.36 0.61
N SER A 13 4.99 -5.41 1.14
CA SER A 13 4.55 -4.64 2.31
C SER A 13 3.17 -5.12 2.79
N GLY A 14 2.64 -4.49 3.85
CA GLY A 14 1.29 -4.74 4.32
C GLY A 14 1.16 -6.08 5.04
N GLU A 15 2.28 -6.58 5.56
CA GLU A 15 2.47 -7.90 6.15
C GLU A 15 1.47 -8.22 7.26
N THR A 16 1.04 -7.24 8.05
CA THR A 16 0.00 -7.42 9.10
C THR A 16 -1.36 -6.80 8.72
N THR A 17 -1.67 -6.71 7.43
CA THR A 17 -2.97 -6.18 6.94
C THR A 17 -3.93 -7.30 6.54
N ASP A 18 -5.20 -6.94 6.36
CA ASP A 18 -6.27 -7.86 5.96
C ASP A 18 -5.99 -8.57 4.64
N SER A 19 -5.38 -7.86 3.69
CA SER A 19 -4.99 -8.41 2.39
C SER A 19 -4.03 -9.60 2.52
N MET A 20 -3.15 -9.60 3.53
CA MET A 20 -2.12 -10.63 3.72
C MET A 20 -2.59 -11.82 4.56
N VAL A 21 -3.80 -11.79 5.15
CA VAL A 21 -4.33 -12.90 5.94
C VAL A 21 -4.35 -14.20 5.13
N ARG A 22 -4.75 -14.13 3.86
CA ARG A 22 -4.80 -15.30 2.96
C ARG A 22 -3.41 -15.86 2.64
N VAL A 23 -2.39 -15.01 2.63
CA VAL A 23 -1.00 -15.42 2.41
C VAL A 23 -0.49 -16.15 3.65
N HIS A 24 -0.65 -15.56 4.83
CA HIS A 24 -0.24 -16.18 6.09
C HIS A 24 -0.95 -17.53 6.33
N ARG A 25 -2.27 -17.60 6.13
CA ARG A 25 -3.01 -18.88 6.26
C ARG A 25 -2.47 -19.94 5.31
N TYR A 26 -2.26 -19.59 4.04
CA TYR A 26 -1.68 -20.52 3.08
C TYR A 26 -0.31 -21.06 3.53
N LEU A 27 0.54 -20.21 4.12
CA LEU A 27 1.85 -20.63 4.62
C LEU A 27 1.73 -21.52 5.86
N LEU A 28 0.82 -21.19 6.79
CA LEU A 28 0.55 -22.00 7.99
C LEU A 28 -0.04 -23.37 7.62
N ASP A 29 -0.90 -23.44 6.61
CA ASP A 29 -1.50 -24.70 6.12
C ASP A 29 -0.47 -25.67 5.52
N LYS A 30 0.76 -25.19 5.24
CA LYS A 30 1.89 -26.03 4.77
C LYS A 30 2.73 -26.60 5.90
N LEU A 31 2.51 -26.14 7.12
CA LEU A 31 3.26 -26.56 8.29
C LEU A 31 2.49 -27.60 9.11
N PRO A 32 3.16 -28.30 10.04
CA PRO A 32 2.50 -29.25 10.94
C PRO A 32 1.38 -28.59 11.78
N PRO A 33 0.39 -29.35 12.29
CA PRO A 33 -0.77 -28.79 13.00
C PRO A 33 -0.46 -27.96 14.26
N SER A 34 0.69 -28.15 14.88
CA SER A 34 1.13 -27.40 16.06
C SER A 34 2.33 -26.53 15.69
N VAL A 35 2.06 -25.42 15.00
CA VAL A 35 3.09 -24.49 14.53
C VAL A 35 3.64 -23.68 15.71
N LYS A 36 4.96 -23.63 15.85
CA LYS A 36 5.63 -22.63 16.67
C LYS A 36 6.00 -21.41 15.83
N ALA A 37 5.29 -20.30 16.01
CA ALA A 37 5.57 -19.05 15.31
C ALA A 37 6.44 -18.12 16.16
N ALA A 38 7.49 -17.55 15.55
CA ALA A 38 8.40 -16.60 16.17
C ALA A 38 8.52 -15.32 15.34
N PHE A 39 8.58 -14.18 16.03
CA PHE A 39 8.89 -12.87 15.43
C PHE A 39 10.30 -12.43 15.80
N LEU A 40 11.12 -12.11 14.81
CA LEU A 40 12.46 -11.57 15.03
C LEU A 40 12.43 -10.05 14.93
N ASP A 41 12.73 -9.37 16.04
CA ASP A 41 12.53 -7.92 16.19
C ASP A 41 13.73 -7.05 15.74
N THR A 42 14.80 -7.67 15.22
CA THR A 42 16.04 -6.97 14.89
C THR A 42 15.91 -5.82 13.89
N PRO A 43 15.17 -5.92 12.76
CA PRO A 43 15.19 -4.84 11.76
C PRO A 43 14.70 -3.50 12.31
N ALA A 44 13.78 -3.53 13.27
CA ALA A 44 13.27 -2.34 13.95
C ALA A 44 13.93 -2.11 15.32
N GLY A 45 14.96 -2.87 15.70
CA GLY A 45 15.55 -2.84 17.04
C GLY A 45 16.13 -1.48 17.47
N PHE A 46 16.40 -0.59 16.52
CA PHE A 46 16.82 0.80 16.79
C PHE A 46 15.66 1.76 17.06
N GLN A 47 14.42 1.38 16.75
CA GLN A 47 13.24 2.23 16.87
C GLN A 47 12.69 2.23 18.29
N MET A 48 12.20 3.37 18.74
CA MET A 48 11.57 3.50 20.07
C MET A 48 10.28 2.68 20.20
N ASN A 49 9.59 2.42 19.09
CA ASN A 49 8.35 1.64 19.02
C ASN A 49 8.56 0.18 18.59
N ALA A 50 9.78 -0.36 18.73
CA ALA A 50 10.08 -1.75 18.35
C ALA A 50 9.19 -2.77 19.08
N ASP A 51 8.87 -2.50 20.35
CA ASP A 51 7.98 -3.37 21.13
C ASP A 51 6.54 -3.33 20.62
N ASP A 52 6.04 -2.14 20.23
CA ASP A 52 4.70 -1.98 19.65
C ASP A 52 4.55 -2.73 18.32
N LEU A 53 5.61 -2.80 17.51
CA LEU A 53 5.60 -3.55 16.25
C LEU A 53 5.40 -5.04 16.49
N PHE A 54 6.09 -5.61 17.48
CA PHE A 54 5.84 -6.99 17.86
C PHE A 54 4.42 -7.17 18.42
N ASP A 55 3.97 -6.27 19.30
CA ASP A 55 2.65 -6.45 19.94
C ASP A 55 1.54 -6.43 18.90
N LYS A 56 1.65 -5.57 17.87
CA LYS A 56 0.77 -5.56 16.69
C LYS A 56 0.85 -6.87 15.90
N ALA A 57 2.04 -7.39 15.63
CA ALA A 57 2.20 -8.66 14.92
C ALA A 57 1.60 -9.83 15.72
N LYS A 58 1.87 -9.90 17.02
CA LYS A 58 1.32 -10.91 17.93
C LYS A 58 -0.20 -10.84 17.99
N GLU A 59 -0.77 -9.64 18.13
CA GLU A 59 -2.21 -9.43 18.13
C GLU A 59 -2.84 -9.85 16.80
N TYR A 60 -2.24 -9.47 15.67
CA TYR A 60 -2.69 -9.87 14.34
C TYR A 60 -2.70 -11.40 14.18
N PHE A 61 -1.61 -12.08 14.53
CA PHE A 61 -1.51 -13.54 14.46
C PHE A 61 -2.55 -14.22 15.36
N GLN A 62 -2.72 -13.73 16.58
CA GLN A 62 -3.72 -14.28 17.50
C GLN A 62 -5.16 -14.07 16.99
N LYS A 63 -5.52 -12.83 16.61
CA LYS A 63 -6.91 -12.46 16.28
C LYS A 63 -7.34 -12.90 14.87
N ARG A 64 -6.43 -12.88 13.90
CA ARG A 64 -6.77 -13.11 12.47
C ARG A 64 -6.41 -14.51 11.98
N LEU A 65 -5.36 -15.09 12.55
CA LEU A 65 -4.83 -16.40 12.17
C LEU A 65 -5.10 -17.48 13.22
N GLY A 66 -5.47 -17.11 14.45
CA GLY A 66 -5.66 -18.06 15.55
C GLY A 66 -4.35 -18.72 15.99
N GLN A 67 -3.21 -18.09 15.67
CA GLN A 67 -1.88 -18.65 15.88
C GLN A 67 -1.14 -17.85 16.95
N PRO A 68 -0.71 -18.44 18.07
CA PRO A 68 0.15 -17.75 19.02
C PRO A 68 1.52 -17.49 18.40
N MET A 69 2.14 -16.39 18.80
CA MET A 69 3.45 -15.95 18.33
C MET A 69 4.35 -15.54 19.50
N GLU A 70 5.55 -16.11 19.52
CA GLU A 70 6.60 -15.78 20.47
C GLU A 70 7.55 -14.71 19.91
N ARG A 71 8.20 -13.96 20.79
CA ARG A 71 9.23 -12.99 20.41
C ARG A 71 10.60 -13.62 20.51
N ALA A 72 11.38 -13.57 19.43
CA ALA A 72 12.82 -13.80 19.45
C ALA A 72 13.52 -12.44 19.56
N THR A 73 13.77 -11.96 20.79
CA THR A 73 14.32 -10.63 21.02
C THR A 73 15.81 -10.58 20.73
N PHE A 74 16.16 -9.88 19.66
CA PHE A 74 17.54 -9.65 19.22
C PHE A 74 17.67 -8.25 18.63
N LYS A 75 17.34 -7.22 19.40
CA LYS A 75 17.31 -5.82 18.91
C LYS A 75 18.70 -5.31 18.48
N SER A 76 19.74 -5.57 19.27
CA SER A 76 21.11 -5.15 18.96
C SER A 76 22.16 -6.14 19.47
N ALA A 77 23.01 -6.62 18.57
CA ALA A 77 24.13 -7.50 18.89
C ALA A 77 25.15 -6.86 19.86
N ARG A 78 25.23 -5.52 19.88
CA ARG A 78 26.14 -4.78 20.75
C ARG A 78 25.61 -4.64 22.18
N GLN A 79 24.30 -4.58 22.35
CA GLN A 79 23.66 -4.25 23.65
C GLN A 79 23.02 -5.47 24.32
N ILE A 80 22.75 -6.54 23.56
CA ILE A 80 22.11 -7.74 24.11
C ILE A 80 23.06 -8.50 25.05
N SER A 81 22.49 -9.06 26.13
CA SER A 81 23.25 -9.96 27.01
C SER A 81 23.46 -11.33 26.35
N PRO A 82 24.52 -12.09 26.70
CA PRO A 82 24.72 -13.44 26.16
C PRO A 82 23.54 -14.38 26.43
N PHE A 83 22.89 -14.25 27.58
CA PHE A 83 21.72 -15.06 27.94
C PHE A 83 20.51 -14.77 27.04
N GLU A 84 20.18 -13.48 26.83
CA GLU A 84 19.06 -13.10 25.96
C GLU A 84 19.34 -13.46 24.49
N ALA A 85 20.60 -13.34 24.06
CA ALA A 85 21.02 -13.78 22.73
C ALA A 85 20.79 -15.29 22.54
N GLU A 86 21.26 -16.13 23.47
CA GLU A 86 21.06 -17.58 23.36
C GLU A 86 19.57 -17.95 23.44
N LYS A 87 18.79 -17.27 24.29
CA LYS A 87 17.33 -17.45 24.34
C LYS A 87 16.68 -17.15 22.99
N ALA A 88 17.04 -16.05 22.33
CA ALA A 88 16.55 -15.72 21.00
C ALA A 88 16.95 -16.79 19.97
N PHE A 89 18.20 -17.28 20.01
CA PHE A 89 18.65 -18.36 19.13
C PHE A 89 17.87 -19.66 19.36
N GLN A 90 17.57 -20.02 20.60
CA GLN A 90 16.75 -21.19 20.93
C GLN A 90 15.31 -21.03 20.41
N THR A 91 14.69 -19.86 20.59
CA THR A 91 13.36 -19.57 20.03
C THR A 91 13.36 -19.75 18.51
N LEU A 92 14.36 -19.22 17.80
CA LEU A 92 14.48 -19.36 16.35
C LEU A 92 14.71 -20.83 15.91
N ARG A 93 15.56 -21.58 16.62
CA ARG A 93 15.83 -23.00 16.31
C ARG A 93 14.60 -23.89 16.47
N GLN A 94 13.67 -23.51 17.35
CA GLN A 94 12.44 -24.25 17.61
C GLN A 94 11.25 -23.79 16.76
N ALA A 95 11.34 -22.66 16.06
CA ALA A 95 10.24 -22.07 15.33
C ALA A 95 10.01 -22.77 13.99
N ASP A 96 8.78 -23.19 13.71
CA ASP A 96 8.35 -23.71 12.40
C ASP A 96 8.00 -22.58 11.44
N TYR A 97 7.65 -21.42 11.99
CA TYR A 97 7.31 -20.22 11.26
C TYR A 97 8.08 -19.02 11.83
N VAL A 98 9.03 -18.47 11.08
CA VAL A 98 9.78 -17.28 11.49
C VAL A 98 9.34 -16.11 10.64
N PHE A 99 8.85 -15.05 11.30
CA PHE A 99 8.41 -13.82 10.66
C PHE A 99 9.32 -12.65 11.04
N VAL A 100 9.74 -11.91 10.03
CA VAL A 100 10.62 -10.76 10.19
C VAL A 100 10.06 -9.59 9.38
N GLY A 101 9.78 -8.51 10.09
CA GLY A 101 8.98 -7.40 9.60
C GLY A 101 9.79 -6.15 9.18
N PRO A 102 9.19 -4.96 9.30
CA PRO A 102 9.72 -3.71 8.77
C PRO A 102 10.85 -3.16 9.65
N GLY A 103 11.60 -2.19 9.13
CA GLY A 103 12.74 -1.61 9.83
C GLY A 103 13.82 -1.12 8.87
N SER A 104 15.09 -1.33 9.23
CA SER A 104 16.24 -1.02 8.37
C SER A 104 16.95 -2.30 7.91
N PRO A 105 17.17 -2.49 6.58
CA PRO A 105 17.89 -3.66 6.07
C PRO A 105 19.36 -3.66 6.52
N THR A 106 20.03 -2.52 6.45
CA THR A 106 21.44 -2.37 6.83
C THR A 106 21.64 -2.54 8.33
N TYR A 107 20.69 -2.08 9.15
CA TYR A 107 20.71 -2.34 10.59
C TYR A 107 20.55 -3.83 10.90
N ALA A 108 19.59 -4.50 10.26
CA ALA A 108 19.40 -5.94 10.44
C ALA A 108 20.68 -6.73 10.10
N LEU A 109 21.28 -6.45 8.94
CA LEU A 109 22.52 -7.11 8.49
C LEU A 109 23.69 -6.89 9.43
N LYS A 110 23.92 -5.64 9.89
CA LYS A 110 24.98 -5.32 10.85
C LYS A 110 24.86 -6.12 12.15
N ASN A 111 23.63 -6.44 12.56
CA ASN A 111 23.36 -7.22 13.77
C ASN A 111 23.35 -8.73 13.52
N TRP A 112 23.03 -9.21 12.32
CA TRP A 112 22.89 -10.65 12.04
C TRP A 112 24.15 -11.31 11.50
N GLN A 113 24.90 -10.66 10.59
CA GLN A 113 25.94 -11.33 9.78
C GLN A 113 27.01 -12.05 10.61
N LYS A 114 27.33 -11.53 11.81
CA LYS A 114 28.35 -12.09 12.71
C LYS A 114 27.76 -12.90 13.86
N THR A 115 26.55 -13.44 13.66
CA THR A 115 25.83 -14.21 14.69
C THR A 115 25.36 -15.55 14.12
N PRO A 116 24.87 -16.47 14.97
CA PRO A 116 24.25 -17.72 14.50
C PRO A 116 22.95 -17.53 13.70
N ILE A 117 22.31 -16.36 13.71
CA ILE A 117 20.97 -16.15 13.12
C ILE A 117 20.89 -16.59 11.65
N PRO A 118 21.78 -16.17 10.72
CA PRO A 118 21.67 -16.58 9.32
C PRO A 118 21.74 -18.10 9.13
N GLN A 119 22.61 -18.76 9.91
CA GLN A 119 22.76 -20.21 9.88
C GLN A 119 21.51 -20.91 10.44
N ILE A 120 20.95 -20.41 11.55
CA ILE A 120 19.70 -20.94 12.13
C ILE A 120 18.57 -20.83 11.11
N LEU A 121 18.39 -19.67 10.46
CA LEU A 121 17.35 -19.49 9.45
C LEU A 121 17.50 -20.46 8.28
N LEU A 122 18.73 -20.63 7.77
CA LEU A 122 19.05 -21.59 6.73
C LEU A 122 18.68 -23.03 7.15
N GLU A 123 19.07 -23.46 8.34
CA GLU A 123 18.76 -24.78 8.89
C GLU A 123 17.27 -24.99 9.08
N ARG A 124 16.52 -23.97 9.54
CA ARG A 124 15.06 -24.04 9.67
C ARG A 124 14.39 -24.23 8.33
N ILE A 125 14.80 -23.50 7.29
CA ILE A 125 14.25 -23.67 5.94
C ILE A 125 14.60 -25.06 5.40
N GLN A 126 15.82 -25.56 5.63
CA GLN A 126 16.20 -26.92 5.20
C GLN A 126 15.38 -27.99 5.90
N ALA A 127 15.03 -27.79 7.17
CA ALA A 127 14.23 -28.70 7.98
C ALA A 127 12.71 -28.62 7.69
N GLY A 128 12.27 -27.86 6.68
CA GLY A 128 10.84 -27.74 6.33
C GLY A 128 10.11 -26.55 6.96
N GLY A 129 10.81 -25.67 7.66
CA GLY A 129 10.23 -24.45 8.24
C GLY A 129 9.88 -23.39 7.19
N CYS A 130 9.02 -22.45 7.58
CA CYS A 130 8.64 -21.30 6.79
C CYS A 130 9.35 -20.04 7.30
N PHE A 131 10.13 -19.40 6.44
CA PHE A 131 10.74 -18.09 6.71
C PHE A 131 10.00 -17.00 5.93
N VAL A 132 9.50 -16.00 6.63
CA VAL A 132 8.75 -14.88 6.05
C VAL A 132 9.48 -13.58 6.31
N ALA A 133 9.90 -12.92 5.24
CA ALA A 133 10.58 -11.64 5.29
C ALA A 133 9.75 -10.59 4.55
N ALA A 134 9.40 -9.51 5.25
CA ALA A 134 8.60 -8.41 4.71
C ALA A 134 9.40 -7.10 4.70
N SER A 135 9.12 -6.24 3.71
CA SER A 135 9.67 -4.88 3.64
C SER A 135 11.20 -4.87 3.86
N ALA A 136 11.71 -4.15 4.87
CA ALA A 136 13.13 -4.09 5.21
C ALA A 136 13.84 -5.45 5.34
N ALA A 137 13.17 -6.47 5.90
CA ALA A 137 13.76 -7.79 6.02
C ALA A 137 13.92 -8.49 4.66
N ALA A 138 12.99 -8.26 3.72
CA ALA A 138 13.04 -8.85 2.37
C ALA A 138 14.31 -8.44 1.61
N LEU A 139 14.73 -7.17 1.75
CA LEU A 139 15.96 -6.62 1.15
C LEU A 139 17.22 -7.39 1.57
N THR A 140 17.24 -7.97 2.78
CA THR A 140 18.41 -8.67 3.31
C THR A 140 18.64 -10.04 2.69
N LEU A 141 17.63 -10.62 2.04
CA LEU A 141 17.64 -12.00 1.54
C LEU A 141 18.61 -12.26 0.38
N GLY A 142 18.81 -11.22 -0.44
CA GLY A 142 19.61 -11.29 -1.65
C GLY A 142 21.11 -11.37 -1.38
N ARG A 143 21.88 -11.58 -2.44
CA ARG A 143 23.35 -11.43 -2.42
C ARG A 143 23.74 -9.98 -2.16
N PHE A 144 22.94 -9.05 -2.69
CA PHE A 144 23.06 -7.61 -2.50
C PHE A 144 21.78 -7.06 -1.86
N THR A 145 21.93 -6.09 -0.99
CA THR A 145 20.83 -5.36 -0.34
C THR A 145 20.85 -3.90 -0.77
N LEU A 146 19.66 -3.31 -0.93
CA LEU A 146 19.50 -1.87 -1.18
C LEU A 146 19.49 -1.13 0.18
N PRO A 147 20.45 -0.23 0.46
CA PRO A 147 20.51 0.56 1.67
C PRO A 147 19.59 1.79 1.57
N VAL A 148 18.28 1.53 1.64
CA VAL A 148 17.23 2.51 1.33
C VAL A 148 17.32 3.77 2.20
N TYR A 149 17.62 3.68 3.49
CA TYR A 149 17.66 4.87 4.35
C TYR A 149 18.91 5.72 4.10
N GLU A 150 20.05 5.08 3.88
CA GLU A 150 21.29 5.76 3.53
C GLU A 150 21.12 6.53 2.21
N ILE A 151 20.53 5.91 1.18
CA ILE A 151 20.34 6.57 -0.12
C ILE A 151 19.19 7.60 -0.08
N TYR A 152 18.02 7.22 0.43
CA TYR A 152 16.81 8.05 0.33
C TYR A 152 16.69 9.09 1.44
N LYS A 153 17.09 8.78 2.67
CA LYS A 153 16.93 9.68 3.83
C LYS A 153 18.19 10.47 4.15
N VAL A 154 19.37 9.84 4.08
CA VAL A 154 20.65 10.52 4.33
C VAL A 154 21.13 11.26 3.08
N GLY A 155 20.86 10.70 1.89
CA GLY A 155 21.23 11.31 0.61
C GLY A 155 22.57 10.83 0.07
N GLU A 156 23.03 9.65 0.47
CA GLU A 156 24.23 9.03 -0.09
C GLU A 156 24.03 8.67 -1.58
N ASP A 157 25.15 8.63 -2.32
CA ASP A 157 25.15 8.15 -3.70
C ASP A 157 24.61 6.71 -3.77
N PRO A 158 23.84 6.32 -4.82
CA PRO A 158 23.32 4.97 -4.94
C PRO A 158 24.43 3.90 -4.95
N PHE A 159 24.30 2.89 -4.09
CA PHE A 159 25.21 1.75 -3.99
C PHE A 159 24.47 0.49 -3.50
N TRP A 160 25.07 -0.68 -3.73
CA TRP A 160 24.63 -1.94 -3.14
C TRP A 160 25.51 -2.30 -1.94
N ALA A 161 24.91 -2.68 -0.82
CA ALA A 161 25.63 -3.31 0.28
C ALA A 161 25.52 -4.84 0.17
N ASP A 162 26.41 -5.57 0.84
CA ASP A 162 26.35 -7.02 0.92
C ASP A 162 25.10 -7.48 1.68
N GLY A 163 24.31 -8.37 1.09
CA GLY A 163 23.15 -8.99 1.73
C GLY A 163 23.54 -10.21 2.58
N LEU A 164 22.55 -10.97 3.06
CA LEU A 164 22.79 -12.26 3.71
C LEU A 164 23.20 -13.35 2.73
N ASP A 165 22.91 -13.17 1.44
CA ASP A 165 23.06 -14.20 0.41
C ASP A 165 22.31 -15.49 0.76
N LEU A 166 21.17 -15.37 1.47
CA LEU A 166 20.37 -16.52 1.89
C LEU A 166 19.77 -17.22 0.66
N LEU A 167 19.20 -16.45 -0.27
CA LEU A 167 18.66 -16.97 -1.53
C LEU A 167 19.76 -17.63 -2.40
N GLY A 168 20.99 -17.09 -2.35
CA GLY A 168 22.15 -17.67 -3.02
C GLY A 168 22.49 -19.08 -2.52
N LYS A 169 22.25 -19.40 -1.24
CA LYS A 169 22.43 -20.77 -0.69
C LYS A 169 21.48 -21.79 -1.35
N PHE A 170 20.34 -21.32 -1.82
CA PHE A 170 19.39 -22.11 -2.60
C PHE A 170 19.62 -21.98 -4.11
N GLY A 171 20.73 -21.39 -4.56
CA GLY A 171 21.08 -21.24 -5.97
C GLY A 171 20.31 -20.13 -6.71
N LEU A 172 19.84 -19.12 -5.98
CA LEU A 172 19.07 -18.00 -6.52
C LEU A 172 19.88 -16.69 -6.34
N PRO A 173 20.77 -16.33 -7.29
CA PRO A 173 21.57 -15.11 -7.22
C PRO A 173 20.68 -13.89 -7.49
N LEU A 174 20.05 -13.37 -6.44
CA LEU A 174 19.06 -12.31 -6.52
C LEU A 174 19.46 -11.09 -5.67
N ALA A 175 19.05 -9.91 -6.11
CA ALA A 175 18.80 -8.76 -5.26
C ALA A 175 17.28 -8.60 -5.11
N VAL A 176 16.78 -8.35 -3.90
CA VAL A 176 15.33 -8.26 -3.64
C VAL A 176 14.95 -6.81 -3.41
N ILE A 177 13.91 -6.34 -4.11
CA ILE A 177 13.35 -4.99 -3.94
C ILE A 177 11.85 -5.11 -3.62
N PRO A 178 11.46 -5.01 -2.34
CA PRO A 178 10.06 -4.86 -1.93
C PRO A 178 9.56 -3.46 -2.29
N HIS A 179 8.29 -3.14 -2.02
CA HIS A 179 7.72 -1.82 -2.33
C HIS A 179 7.97 -1.41 -3.80
N TRP A 180 7.88 -2.39 -4.71
CA TRP A 180 8.27 -2.22 -6.12
C TRP A 180 7.45 -1.14 -6.83
N ASN A 181 6.13 -1.14 -6.59
CA ASN A 181 5.18 -0.16 -7.11
C ASN A 181 4.90 1.01 -6.15
N ASN A 182 5.74 1.25 -5.14
CA ASN A 182 5.50 2.29 -4.14
C ASN A 182 5.18 3.66 -4.79
N ALA A 183 4.14 4.31 -4.26
CA ALA A 183 3.56 5.53 -4.80
C ALA A 183 3.37 6.63 -3.74
N GLU A 184 3.98 6.49 -2.56
CA GLU A 184 3.85 7.45 -1.46
C GLU A 184 4.46 8.83 -1.74
N GLY A 185 5.31 8.94 -2.78
CA GLY A 185 6.02 10.17 -3.12
C GLY A 185 5.16 11.32 -3.65
N GLY A 186 3.88 11.08 -3.95
CA GLY A 186 2.93 12.08 -4.42
C GLY A 186 3.33 12.69 -5.78
N THR A 187 4.21 13.69 -5.77
CA THR A 187 4.74 14.38 -6.97
C THR A 187 6.09 13.84 -7.45
N HIS A 188 6.71 12.90 -6.72
CA HIS A 188 8.02 12.35 -7.08
C HIS A 188 7.96 10.82 -7.18
N ASP A 189 8.78 10.25 -8.08
CA ASP A 189 8.86 8.79 -8.28
C ASP A 189 9.50 8.11 -7.07
N THR A 190 8.72 7.28 -6.39
CA THR A 190 9.15 6.51 -5.22
C THR A 190 9.04 5.00 -5.42
N ARG A 191 8.81 4.58 -6.67
CA ARG A 191 8.84 3.16 -7.05
C ARG A 191 10.20 2.55 -6.71
N TYR A 192 10.23 1.23 -6.63
CA TYR A 192 11.44 0.45 -6.39
C TYR A 192 12.06 0.78 -5.02
N CYS A 193 11.22 0.79 -3.98
CA CYS A 193 11.64 1.11 -2.61
C CYS A 193 12.29 2.50 -2.48
N TYR A 194 11.57 3.55 -2.90
CA TYR A 194 11.98 4.96 -2.88
C TYR A 194 13.20 5.32 -3.74
N MET A 195 13.61 4.43 -4.67
CA MET A 195 14.71 4.74 -5.59
C MET A 195 14.25 5.57 -6.79
N GLY A 196 13.03 5.33 -7.26
CA GLY A 196 12.57 5.85 -8.54
C GLY A 196 13.35 5.27 -9.72
N GLY A 197 12.83 5.46 -10.93
CA GLY A 197 13.41 4.91 -12.17
C GLY A 197 14.89 5.24 -12.37
N PRO A 198 15.32 6.51 -12.27
CA PRO A 198 16.70 6.89 -12.55
C PRO A 198 17.73 6.23 -11.61
N ARG A 199 17.46 6.16 -10.30
CA ARG A 199 18.39 5.50 -9.37
C ARG A 199 18.35 3.98 -9.53
N LEU A 200 17.18 3.38 -9.76
CA LEU A 200 17.09 1.96 -10.03
C LEU A 200 17.96 1.58 -11.25
N LEU A 201 17.87 2.31 -12.36
CA LEU A 201 18.66 2.03 -13.56
C LEU A 201 20.17 2.13 -13.29
N ARG A 202 20.62 3.15 -12.55
CA ARG A 202 22.02 3.30 -12.14
C ARG A 202 22.46 2.12 -11.27
N MET A 203 21.65 1.73 -10.29
CA MET A 203 21.95 0.63 -9.38
C MET A 203 21.92 -0.73 -10.07
N GLU A 204 20.99 -0.96 -10.98
CA GLU A 204 20.93 -2.17 -11.79
C GLU A 204 22.22 -2.37 -12.60
N GLY A 205 22.78 -1.29 -13.17
CA GLY A 205 24.06 -1.33 -13.86
C GLY A 205 25.29 -1.61 -12.98
N MET A 206 25.14 -1.56 -11.65
CA MET A 206 26.22 -1.89 -10.69
C MET A 206 26.19 -3.37 -10.28
N LEU A 207 25.10 -4.09 -10.55
CA LEU A 207 25.01 -5.50 -10.18
C LEU A 207 25.85 -6.37 -11.12
N PRO A 208 26.46 -7.46 -10.61
CA PRO A 208 27.09 -8.46 -11.46
C PRO A 208 26.09 -9.06 -12.47
N PRO A 209 26.50 -9.42 -13.70
CA PRO A 209 25.60 -9.95 -14.73
C PRO A 209 24.82 -11.21 -14.33
N GLU A 210 25.34 -11.98 -13.37
CA GLU A 210 24.69 -13.18 -12.85
C GLU A 210 23.59 -12.89 -11.81
N VAL A 211 23.43 -11.64 -11.37
CA VAL A 211 22.43 -11.25 -10.37
C VAL A 211 21.23 -10.58 -11.04
N SER A 212 20.05 -11.10 -10.79
CA SER A 212 18.79 -10.49 -11.22
C SER A 212 18.07 -9.79 -10.07
N ILE A 213 17.21 -8.82 -10.38
CA ILE A 213 16.37 -8.13 -9.41
C ILE A 213 15.02 -8.85 -9.29
N LEU A 214 14.62 -9.19 -8.07
CA LEU A 214 13.29 -9.65 -7.72
C LEU A 214 12.51 -8.49 -7.08
N GLY A 215 11.66 -7.87 -7.88
CA GLY A 215 10.71 -6.85 -7.46
C GLY A 215 9.42 -7.43 -6.90
N ILE A 216 8.94 -6.89 -5.79
CA ILE A 216 7.69 -7.33 -5.16
C ILE A 216 6.85 -6.10 -4.82
N ASP A 217 5.67 -6.03 -5.42
CA ASP A 217 4.71 -4.96 -5.14
C ASP A 217 4.22 -5.01 -3.69
N GLU A 218 3.73 -3.86 -3.23
CA GLU A 218 3.02 -3.75 -1.97
C GLU A 218 1.83 -4.70 -1.90
N HIS A 219 1.51 -5.19 -0.70
CA HIS A 219 0.43 -6.16 -0.49
C HIS A 219 0.52 -7.40 -1.42
N THR A 220 1.74 -7.85 -1.69
CA THR A 220 2.04 -9.00 -2.54
C THR A 220 3.19 -9.81 -1.96
N ALA A 221 3.15 -11.13 -2.17
CA ALA A 221 4.15 -12.08 -1.73
C ALA A 221 4.64 -12.95 -2.89
N CYS A 222 5.96 -13.10 -2.98
CA CYS A 222 6.63 -14.15 -3.74
C CYS A 222 6.93 -15.31 -2.79
N ILE A 223 6.36 -16.48 -3.05
CA ILE A 223 6.51 -17.67 -2.22
C ILE A 223 7.36 -18.69 -2.95
N LEU A 224 8.54 -18.99 -2.42
CA LEU A 224 9.44 -20.02 -2.90
C LEU A 224 9.23 -21.27 -2.04
N ASP A 225 8.56 -22.28 -2.61
CA ASP A 225 8.28 -23.56 -1.97
C ASP A 225 9.25 -24.60 -2.53
N PHE A 226 10.25 -24.96 -1.72
CA PHE A 226 11.33 -25.85 -2.17
C PHE A 226 10.90 -27.32 -2.19
N GLN A 227 9.93 -27.71 -1.36
CA GLN A 227 9.39 -29.07 -1.39
C GLN A 227 8.51 -29.29 -2.63
N ALA A 228 7.67 -28.30 -2.98
CA ALA A 228 6.85 -28.37 -4.18
C ALA A 228 7.59 -27.91 -5.46
N GLU A 229 8.88 -27.58 -5.34
CA GLU A 229 9.75 -27.07 -6.41
C GLU A 229 9.12 -25.95 -7.26
N ARG A 230 8.47 -24.98 -6.61
CA ARG A 230 7.79 -23.88 -7.32
C ARG A 230 7.91 -22.53 -6.64
N MET A 231 7.85 -21.49 -7.46
CA MET A 231 7.50 -20.13 -7.08
C MET A 231 5.99 -19.94 -7.25
N LEU A 232 5.35 -19.23 -6.33
CA LEU A 232 3.95 -18.85 -6.36
C LEU A 232 3.81 -17.37 -5.99
N THR A 233 3.04 -16.63 -6.78
CA THR A 233 2.67 -15.25 -6.46
C THR A 233 1.32 -15.21 -5.75
N LYS A 234 1.23 -14.44 -4.66
CA LYS A 234 -0.03 -14.17 -3.97
C LYS A 234 -0.17 -12.71 -3.53
N GLY A 235 -1.33 -12.11 -3.75
CA GLY A 235 -1.63 -10.75 -3.31
C GLY A 235 -2.29 -9.89 -4.37
N VAL A 236 -2.40 -8.58 -4.14
CA VAL A 236 -3.16 -7.69 -5.04
C VAL A 236 -2.31 -7.04 -6.13
N GLY A 237 -0.98 -7.02 -5.97
CA GLY A 237 -0.03 -6.53 -6.95
C GLY A 237 0.64 -7.66 -7.72
N THR A 238 1.91 -7.45 -8.06
CA THR A 238 2.70 -8.37 -8.88
C THR A 238 4.08 -8.67 -8.31
N VAL A 239 4.66 -9.77 -8.78
CA VAL A 239 6.07 -10.10 -8.60
C VAL A 239 6.77 -9.91 -9.94
N THR A 240 7.87 -9.16 -9.96
CA THR A 240 8.64 -8.88 -11.17
C THR A 240 10.03 -9.46 -11.06
N ILE A 241 10.46 -10.25 -12.04
CA ILE A 241 11.86 -10.62 -12.23
C ILE A 241 12.42 -9.70 -13.31
N ARG A 242 13.49 -8.96 -13.00
CA ARG A 242 14.09 -7.98 -13.90
C ARG A 242 15.59 -8.21 -14.05
N ARG A 243 16.05 -8.12 -15.30
CA ARG A 243 17.48 -8.07 -15.65
C ARG A 243 17.70 -7.14 -16.84
N GLY A 244 18.29 -5.98 -16.58
CA GLY A 244 18.45 -4.93 -17.58
C GLY A 244 17.08 -4.51 -18.12
N GLN A 245 16.92 -4.51 -19.44
CA GLN A 245 15.65 -4.14 -20.08
C GLN A 245 14.61 -5.27 -20.14
N ILE A 246 14.99 -6.50 -19.76
CA ILE A 246 14.09 -7.65 -19.81
C ILE A 246 13.42 -7.82 -18.45
N GLN A 247 12.10 -7.92 -18.44
CA GLN A 247 11.35 -8.24 -17.24
C GLN A 247 10.24 -9.25 -17.51
N ARG A 248 9.94 -10.06 -16.49
CA ARG A 248 8.78 -10.94 -16.46
C ARG A 248 7.97 -10.65 -15.20
N VAL A 249 6.66 -10.51 -15.38
CA VAL A 249 5.73 -10.12 -14.33
C VAL A 249 4.80 -11.28 -14.04
N PHE A 250 4.53 -11.53 -12.77
CA PHE A 250 3.65 -12.59 -12.28
C PHE A 250 2.53 -11.98 -11.44
N LYS A 251 1.30 -12.42 -11.67
CA LYS A 251 0.09 -11.97 -10.96
C LYS A 251 -0.36 -12.98 -9.90
N ASP A 252 -1.35 -12.60 -9.09
CA ASP A 252 -1.96 -13.48 -8.08
C ASP A 252 -2.31 -14.87 -8.64
N GLY A 253 -1.91 -15.92 -7.92
CA GLY A 253 -2.18 -17.31 -8.27
C GLY A 253 -1.26 -17.90 -9.33
N GLU A 254 -0.47 -17.09 -10.05
CA GLU A 254 0.48 -17.62 -11.03
C GLU A 254 1.62 -18.38 -10.33
N THR A 255 2.02 -19.48 -10.96
CA THR A 255 3.09 -20.35 -10.46
C THR A 255 4.15 -20.52 -11.53
N LEU A 256 5.38 -20.76 -11.09
CA LEU A 256 6.49 -21.08 -11.97
C LEU A 256 7.36 -22.16 -11.32
N PRO A 257 7.67 -23.28 -12.00
CA PRO A 257 8.62 -24.27 -11.48
C PRO A 257 9.97 -23.62 -11.15
N LEU A 258 10.58 -23.99 -10.03
CA LEU A 258 11.89 -23.43 -9.62
C LEU A 258 13.00 -23.64 -10.66
N PRO A 259 13.07 -24.77 -11.41
CA PRO A 259 14.04 -24.90 -12.50
C PRO A 259 13.87 -23.84 -13.60
N GLU A 260 12.63 -23.53 -13.96
CA GLU A 260 12.32 -22.46 -14.92
C GLU A 260 12.65 -21.09 -14.32
N PHE A 261 12.26 -20.84 -13.07
CA PHE A 261 12.60 -19.62 -12.34
C PHE A 261 14.11 -19.37 -12.34
N ARG A 262 14.93 -20.40 -12.07
CA ARG A 262 16.40 -20.35 -12.15
C ARG A 262 16.90 -19.95 -13.53
N THR A 263 16.26 -20.46 -14.58
CA THR A 263 16.64 -20.16 -15.96
C THR A 263 16.39 -18.70 -16.30
N PHE A 264 15.31 -18.09 -15.77
CA PHE A 264 15.04 -16.66 -15.98
C PHE A 264 16.03 -15.75 -15.24
N ILE A 265 16.48 -16.15 -14.05
CA ILE A 265 17.37 -15.31 -13.23
C ILE A 265 18.85 -15.49 -13.61
N MET A 266 19.22 -16.59 -14.27
CA MET A 266 20.58 -16.85 -14.75
C MET A 266 20.80 -16.34 -16.18
N PRO A 267 22.02 -15.89 -16.53
CA PRO A 267 22.34 -15.49 -17.90
C PRO A 267 22.19 -16.68 -18.86
N LEU A 268 21.47 -16.45 -19.97
CA LEU A 268 21.50 -17.37 -21.10
C LEU A 268 22.93 -17.37 -21.65
N SER A 269 23.58 -18.53 -21.64
CA SER A 269 24.78 -18.75 -22.45
C SER A 269 24.33 -18.85 -23.91
N GLY A 270 24.18 -17.71 -24.58
CA GLY A 270 23.75 -17.66 -25.98
C GLY A 270 23.22 -16.28 -26.38
N SER A 271 23.72 -15.79 -27.51
CA SER A 271 23.44 -14.51 -28.17
C SER A 271 21.96 -14.08 -28.14
N PRO A 272 21.67 -12.76 -28.18
CA PRO A 272 20.31 -12.25 -28.11
C PRO A 272 19.50 -12.69 -29.33
N SER A 273 18.59 -13.64 -29.13
CA SER A 273 17.50 -13.85 -30.06
C SER A 273 16.48 -12.74 -29.80
N VAL A 274 16.36 -11.83 -30.76
CA VAL A 274 15.29 -10.82 -30.82
C VAL A 274 13.98 -11.57 -31.03
N LEU A 275 13.30 -11.90 -29.95
CA LEU A 275 11.91 -12.37 -30.00
C LEU A 275 10.99 -11.15 -30.00
N HIS A 276 10.17 -11.11 -31.04
CA HIS A 276 9.20 -10.06 -31.33
C HIS A 276 8.29 -9.79 -30.14
N SER A 277 8.14 -8.50 -29.82
CA SER A 277 7.04 -7.97 -29.03
C SER A 277 5.70 -8.37 -29.67
N PRO A 278 4.70 -8.86 -28.90
CA PRO A 278 3.32 -8.76 -29.36
C PRO A 278 2.95 -7.28 -29.38
N SER A 279 2.42 -6.80 -30.51
CA SER A 279 1.91 -5.45 -30.64
C SER A 279 0.85 -5.21 -29.57
N MET A 280 1.12 -4.29 -28.65
CA MET A 280 0.07 -3.63 -27.89
C MET A 280 -0.79 -2.86 -28.89
N THR A 281 -2.10 -3.12 -28.87
CA THR A 281 -3.12 -2.29 -29.51
C THR A 281 -2.85 -0.83 -29.16
N SER A 282 -2.81 0.01 -30.19
CA SER A 282 -2.54 1.45 -30.12
C SER A 282 -3.29 2.15 -28.97
N PRO A 283 -2.61 2.98 -28.15
CA PRO A 283 -3.29 3.95 -27.28
C PRO A 283 -4.08 4.95 -28.14
N PRO A 284 -5.15 5.59 -27.59
CA PRO A 284 -5.84 6.66 -28.30
C PRO A 284 -4.88 7.81 -28.62
N PRO A 285 -5.09 8.56 -29.72
CA PRO A 285 -4.22 9.68 -30.08
C PRO A 285 -4.06 10.72 -28.95
N PRO A 286 -2.87 11.32 -28.80
CA PRO A 286 -2.50 12.25 -27.72
C PRO A 286 -3.36 13.53 -27.59
N GLU A 287 -4.13 13.91 -28.61
CA GLU A 287 -5.04 15.06 -28.57
C GLU A 287 -6.32 14.76 -27.76
N ILE A 288 -6.76 13.51 -27.70
CA ILE A 288 -8.02 13.10 -27.04
C ILE A 288 -7.92 13.18 -25.50
N PHE A 289 -6.73 12.98 -24.93
CA PHE A 289 -6.57 12.97 -23.47
C PHE A 289 -6.81 14.36 -22.86
N LEU A 290 -6.11 15.39 -23.35
CA LEU A 290 -6.27 16.75 -22.83
C LEU A 290 -7.67 17.31 -23.12
N GLU A 291 -8.24 17.01 -24.28
CA GLU A 291 -9.64 17.35 -24.59
C GLU A 291 -10.62 16.74 -23.58
N ASN A 292 -10.40 15.49 -23.15
CA ASN A 292 -11.23 14.87 -22.12
C ASN A 292 -11.06 15.57 -20.76
N ILE A 293 -9.84 15.95 -20.36
CA ILE A 293 -9.60 16.70 -19.12
C ILE A 293 -10.33 18.05 -19.15
N GLU A 294 -10.23 18.78 -20.26
CA GLU A 294 -10.92 20.05 -20.46
C GLU A 294 -12.45 19.87 -20.42
N ARG A 295 -12.96 18.79 -21.03
CA ARG A 295 -14.39 18.46 -20.95
C ARG A 295 -14.85 18.14 -19.53
N PHE A 296 -14.05 17.41 -18.76
CA PHE A 296 -14.34 17.14 -17.35
C PHE A 296 -14.38 18.44 -16.54
N GLN A 297 -13.44 19.36 -16.77
CA GLN A 297 -13.42 20.66 -16.11
C GLN A 297 -14.67 21.50 -16.43
N GLN A 298 -15.02 21.64 -17.71
CA GLN A 298 -16.21 22.41 -18.13
C GLN A 298 -17.51 21.84 -17.55
N ASN A 299 -17.66 20.51 -17.58
CA ASN A 299 -18.82 19.83 -17.00
C ASN A 299 -18.87 20.02 -15.49
N TYR A 300 -17.73 19.91 -14.80
CA TYR A 300 -17.63 20.15 -13.36
C TYR A 300 -18.13 21.56 -13.00
N GLU A 301 -17.65 22.59 -13.71
CA GLU A 301 -18.00 23.99 -13.41
C GLU A 301 -19.50 24.25 -13.58
N SER A 302 -20.10 23.74 -14.66
CA SER A 302 -21.55 23.82 -14.88
C SER A 302 -22.36 23.11 -13.78
N LEU A 303 -21.97 21.88 -13.43
CA LEU A 303 -22.67 21.09 -12.41
C LEU A 303 -22.53 21.69 -11.01
N LEU A 304 -21.40 22.32 -10.70
CA LEU A 304 -21.18 22.99 -9.43
C LEU A 304 -22.04 24.25 -9.31
N GLN A 305 -22.19 25.04 -10.39
CA GLN A 305 -23.09 26.20 -10.42
C GLN A 305 -24.56 25.80 -10.22
N GLU A 306 -24.96 24.64 -10.75
CA GLU A 306 -26.30 24.07 -10.58
C GLU A 306 -26.51 23.37 -9.22
N ASN A 307 -25.50 23.36 -8.35
CA ASN A 307 -25.49 22.65 -7.05
C ASN A 307 -25.81 21.15 -7.14
N LYS A 308 -25.40 20.48 -8.23
CA LYS A 308 -25.60 19.04 -8.45
C LYS A 308 -24.49 18.21 -7.78
N GLY A 309 -24.45 18.19 -6.45
CA GLY A 309 -23.35 17.61 -5.66
C GLY A 309 -22.97 16.16 -6.03
N ALA A 310 -23.93 15.26 -6.24
CA ALA A 310 -23.64 13.88 -6.60
C ALA A 310 -22.94 13.78 -7.98
N ALA A 311 -23.45 14.50 -8.99
CA ALA A 311 -22.87 14.51 -10.32
C ALA A 311 -21.47 15.16 -10.36
N VAL A 312 -21.23 16.17 -9.49
CA VAL A 312 -19.90 16.76 -9.30
C VAL A 312 -18.90 15.73 -8.77
N VAL A 313 -19.32 14.91 -7.79
CA VAL A 313 -18.47 13.83 -7.25
C VAL A 313 -18.20 12.75 -8.30
N ASP A 314 -19.21 12.36 -9.09
CA ASP A 314 -19.04 11.39 -10.18
C ASP A 314 -17.99 11.85 -11.20
N ILE A 315 -17.98 13.14 -11.57
CA ILE A 315 -16.96 13.73 -12.44
C ILE A 315 -15.55 13.59 -11.85
N LEU A 316 -15.38 13.83 -10.54
CA LEU A 316 -14.09 13.68 -9.87
C LEU A 316 -13.62 12.22 -9.89
N ILE A 317 -14.53 11.27 -9.63
CA ILE A 317 -14.21 9.83 -9.67
C ILE A 317 -13.81 9.39 -11.09
N GLU A 318 -14.53 9.83 -12.11
CA GLU A 318 -14.21 9.49 -13.50
C GLU A 318 -12.88 10.12 -13.96
N LEU A 319 -12.58 11.35 -13.52
CA LEU A 319 -11.30 12.00 -13.77
C LEU A 319 -10.13 11.26 -13.10
N ASP A 320 -10.29 10.80 -11.85
CA ASP A 320 -9.29 9.97 -11.15
C ASP A 320 -9.02 8.64 -11.90
N LYS A 321 -10.08 7.96 -12.33
CA LYS A 321 -9.97 6.73 -13.14
C LYS A 321 -9.24 6.99 -14.46
N LEU A 322 -9.54 8.09 -15.14
CA LEU A 322 -8.89 8.47 -16.39
C LEU A 322 -7.39 8.72 -16.16
N ILE A 323 -7.03 9.51 -15.14
CA ILE A 323 -5.64 9.77 -14.77
C ILE A 323 -4.92 8.46 -14.43
N TRP A 324 -5.51 7.60 -13.61
CA TRP A 324 -4.93 6.31 -13.22
C TRP A 324 -4.72 5.38 -14.42
N LYS A 325 -5.71 5.29 -15.32
CA LYS A 325 -5.60 4.50 -16.56
C LYS A 325 -4.48 5.04 -17.44
N SER A 326 -4.41 6.35 -17.66
CA SER A 326 -3.38 6.99 -18.49
C SER A 326 -1.96 6.82 -17.91
N CYS A 327 -1.81 6.83 -16.57
CA CYS A 327 -0.54 6.50 -15.91
C CYS A 327 -0.08 5.06 -16.20
N LYS A 328 -1.02 4.12 -16.37
CA LYS A 328 -0.72 2.71 -16.67
C LYS A 328 -0.41 2.48 -18.15
N GLU A 329 -0.95 3.32 -19.02
CA GLU A 329 -0.80 3.23 -20.49
C GLU A 329 0.38 4.04 -21.04
N PHE A 330 1.25 4.58 -20.16
CA PHE A 330 2.46 5.35 -20.51
C PHE A 330 2.19 6.66 -21.27
N GLU A 331 1.14 7.41 -20.90
CA GLU A 331 0.94 8.78 -21.38
C GLU A 331 2.07 9.72 -20.96
N ASP A 332 2.20 10.83 -21.70
CA ASP A 332 3.23 11.84 -21.47
C ASP A 332 3.18 12.43 -20.04
N GLU A 333 4.35 12.48 -19.39
CA GLU A 333 4.48 12.85 -17.98
C GLU A 333 4.01 14.29 -17.70
N GLU A 334 4.24 15.21 -18.64
CA GLU A 334 3.81 16.61 -18.54
C GLU A 334 2.28 16.71 -18.61
N ARG A 335 1.65 15.92 -19.49
CA ARG A 335 0.18 15.87 -19.61
C ARG A 335 -0.48 15.25 -18.39
N ILE A 336 0.10 14.20 -17.82
CA ILE A 336 -0.39 13.59 -16.56
C ILE A 336 -0.27 14.60 -15.42
N ALA A 337 0.84 15.33 -15.33
CA ALA A 337 1.03 16.37 -14.33
C ALA A 337 -0.05 17.47 -14.46
N LYS A 338 -0.32 17.94 -15.69
CA LYS A 338 -1.39 18.90 -15.97
C LYS A 338 -2.78 18.38 -15.58
N ALA A 339 -3.09 17.12 -15.89
CA ALA A 339 -4.36 16.50 -15.50
C ALA A 339 -4.53 16.40 -13.97
N ARG A 340 -3.46 16.04 -13.25
CA ARG A 340 -3.46 16.01 -11.78
C ARG A 340 -3.60 17.40 -11.15
N GLU A 341 -3.05 18.42 -11.77
CA GLU A 341 -3.22 19.81 -11.34
C GLU A 341 -4.69 20.26 -11.49
N VAL A 342 -5.32 19.96 -12.63
CA VAL A 342 -6.76 20.21 -12.83
C VAL A 342 -7.56 19.48 -11.75
N PHE A 343 -7.33 18.19 -11.54
CA PHE A 343 -8.05 17.40 -10.53
C PHE A 343 -7.95 17.99 -9.11
N ARG A 344 -6.75 18.38 -8.67
CA ARG A 344 -6.56 19.03 -7.36
C ARG A 344 -7.32 20.36 -7.27
N THR A 345 -7.28 21.15 -8.34
CA THR A 345 -8.00 22.43 -8.41
C THR A 345 -9.51 22.22 -8.24
N LEU A 346 -10.08 21.19 -8.88
CA LEU A 346 -11.50 20.87 -8.73
C LEU A 346 -11.85 20.45 -7.30
N ILE A 347 -11.04 19.63 -6.64
CA ILE A 347 -11.24 19.26 -5.22
C ILE A 347 -11.24 20.49 -4.32
N VAL A 348 -10.28 21.40 -4.51
CA VAL A 348 -10.21 22.65 -3.73
C VAL A 348 -11.45 23.50 -3.98
N HIS A 349 -11.88 23.64 -5.24
CA HIS A 349 -13.08 24.40 -5.57
C HIS A 349 -14.34 23.80 -4.92
N LEU A 350 -14.46 22.47 -4.86
CA LEU A 350 -15.55 21.81 -4.15
C LEU A 350 -15.52 22.15 -2.65
N GLY A 351 -14.34 22.10 -2.02
CA GLY A 351 -14.15 22.45 -0.61
C GLY A 351 -14.52 23.91 -0.30
N LEU A 352 -14.09 24.85 -1.15
CA LEU A 352 -14.44 26.26 -1.02
C LEU A 352 -15.95 26.48 -1.15
N ARG A 353 -16.60 25.76 -2.08
CA ARG A 353 -18.06 25.82 -2.25
C ARG A 353 -18.81 25.31 -1.01
N PHE A 354 -18.30 24.28 -0.33
CA PHE A 354 -18.84 23.83 0.94
C PHE A 354 -18.71 24.87 2.05
N ASP A 355 -17.63 25.65 2.08
CA ASP A 355 -17.44 26.72 3.06
C ASP A 355 -18.33 27.94 2.81
N GLU A 356 -18.73 28.19 1.56
CA GLU A 356 -19.72 29.22 1.20
C GLU A 356 -21.16 28.84 1.60
N CYS A 357 -21.43 27.55 1.84
CA CYS A 357 -22.75 27.12 2.29
C CYS A 357 -23.02 27.63 3.72
N PRO A 358 -24.20 28.23 3.99
CA PRO A 358 -24.52 28.70 5.32
C PRO A 358 -24.53 27.52 6.31
N LYS A 359 -23.63 27.56 7.29
CA LYS A 359 -23.45 26.49 8.29
C LYS A 359 -24.63 26.36 9.26
N ASP A 360 -25.43 27.43 9.39
CA ASP A 360 -26.64 27.47 10.22
C ASP A 360 -27.80 28.19 9.50
N VAL A 361 -28.37 27.52 8.50
CA VAL A 361 -29.58 28.00 7.80
C VAL A 361 -30.74 28.27 8.78
N PRO A 362 -31.04 27.40 9.78
CA PRO A 362 -32.07 27.69 10.77
C PRO A 362 -31.82 28.97 11.57
N GLY A 363 -30.59 29.22 12.02
CA GLY A 363 -30.22 30.44 12.75
C GLY A 363 -30.33 31.71 11.90
N ILE A 364 -30.04 31.64 10.61
CA ILE A 364 -30.21 32.77 9.67
C ILE A 364 -31.70 33.07 9.43
N LEU A 365 -32.53 32.05 9.32
CA LEU A 365 -33.97 32.21 9.07
C LEU A 365 -34.75 32.57 10.34
N ALA A 366 -34.25 32.22 11.53
CA ALA A 366 -34.97 32.40 12.78
C ALA A 366 -35.45 33.85 13.05
N PRO A 367 -34.63 34.92 12.85
CA PRO A 367 -35.10 36.29 13.05
C PRO A 367 -36.23 36.71 12.10
N LEU A 368 -36.14 36.32 10.82
CA LEU A 368 -37.19 36.57 9.82
C LEU A 368 -38.47 35.82 10.16
N MET A 369 -38.35 34.55 10.54
CA MET A 369 -39.47 33.73 10.97
C MET A 369 -40.13 34.27 12.24
N ASN A 370 -39.36 34.76 13.21
CA ASN A 370 -39.91 35.38 14.41
C ASN A 370 -40.75 36.63 14.09
N ILE A 371 -40.32 37.46 13.15
CA ILE A 371 -41.09 38.64 12.71
C ILE A 371 -42.40 38.20 12.02
N LEU A 372 -42.33 37.21 11.11
CA LEU A 372 -43.53 36.71 10.42
C LEU A 372 -44.52 36.05 11.39
N LEU A 373 -44.03 35.30 12.37
CA LEU A 373 -44.86 34.68 13.40
C LEU A 373 -45.50 35.72 14.33
N ASP A 374 -44.79 36.80 14.66
CA ASP A 374 -45.34 37.93 15.43
C ASP A 374 -46.42 38.69 14.65
N VAL A 375 -46.19 39.01 13.37
CA VAL A 375 -47.21 39.62 12.50
C VAL A 375 -48.45 38.73 12.41
N ARG A 376 -48.26 37.43 12.19
CA ARG A 376 -49.36 36.46 12.17
C ARG A 376 -50.12 36.44 13.51
N GLY A 377 -49.40 36.51 14.64
CA GLY A 377 -49.97 36.62 15.98
C GLY A 377 -50.84 37.88 16.15
N LYS A 378 -50.36 39.04 15.71
CA LYS A 378 -51.10 40.31 15.74
C LYS A 378 -52.36 40.28 14.88
N LEU A 379 -52.29 39.68 13.68
CA LEU A 379 -53.46 39.50 12.81
C LEU A 379 -54.53 38.63 13.46
N ARG A 380 -54.12 37.55 14.15
CA ARG A 380 -55.05 36.71 14.93
C ARG A 380 -55.71 37.48 16.07
N LEU A 381 -54.96 38.30 16.81
CA LEU A 381 -55.51 39.18 17.87
C LEU A 381 -56.51 40.20 17.31
N ALA A 382 -56.24 40.75 16.12
CA ALA A 382 -57.15 41.62 15.39
C ALA A 382 -58.34 40.89 14.72
N LYS A 383 -58.48 39.57 14.93
CA LYS A 383 -59.49 38.68 14.34
C LYS A 383 -59.47 38.63 12.80
N GLN A 384 -58.33 38.95 12.19
CA GLN A 384 -58.12 38.87 10.74
C GLN A 384 -57.60 37.48 10.35
N TRP A 385 -58.43 36.45 10.57
CA TRP A 385 -58.05 35.04 10.41
C TRP A 385 -57.60 34.69 8.98
N ALA A 386 -58.32 35.18 7.97
CA ALA A 386 -57.99 34.93 6.57
C ALA A 386 -56.58 35.39 6.20
N ALA A 387 -56.14 36.56 6.68
CA ALA A 387 -54.80 37.08 6.43
C ALA A 387 -53.71 36.29 7.18
N ALA A 388 -54.01 35.83 8.40
CA ALA A 388 -53.08 35.00 9.18
C ALA A 388 -52.90 33.60 8.57
N ASP A 389 -53.98 33.02 8.03
CA ASP A 389 -53.96 31.71 7.36
C ASP A 389 -53.26 31.80 6.01
N GLU A 390 -53.42 32.91 5.28
CA GLU A 390 -52.70 33.17 4.03
C GLU A 390 -51.17 33.13 4.24
N ILE A 391 -50.66 33.77 5.29
CA ILE A 391 -49.23 33.71 5.66
C ILE A 391 -48.79 32.27 5.94
N ARG A 392 -49.60 31.49 6.66
CA ARG A 392 -49.28 30.08 6.95
C ARG A 392 -49.23 29.25 5.67
N ASN A 393 -50.18 29.46 4.76
CA ASN A 393 -50.28 28.71 3.51
C ASN A 393 -49.12 29.04 2.56
N GLN A 394 -48.74 30.31 2.44
CA GLN A 394 -47.58 30.71 1.64
C GLN A 394 -46.27 30.14 2.20
N LEU A 395 -46.11 30.11 3.53
CA LEU A 395 -44.95 29.49 4.17
C LEU A 395 -44.93 27.97 3.94
N LEU A 396 -46.10 27.31 4.00
CA LEU A 396 -46.21 25.88 3.69
C LEU A 396 -45.86 25.58 2.23
N GLN A 397 -46.30 26.42 1.27
CA GLN A 397 -45.92 26.30 -0.14
C GLN A 397 -44.41 26.50 -0.35
N ALA A 398 -43.77 27.33 0.46
CA ALA A 398 -42.32 27.49 0.48
C ALA A 398 -41.58 26.36 1.23
N GLY A 399 -42.29 25.32 1.69
CA GLY A 399 -41.71 24.17 2.39
C GLY A 399 -41.42 24.42 3.87
N ILE A 400 -42.05 25.41 4.50
CA ILE A 400 -41.91 25.72 5.92
C ILE A 400 -43.22 25.39 6.64
N ILE A 401 -43.15 24.44 7.57
CA ILE A 401 -44.28 24.01 8.39
C ILE A 401 -44.27 24.82 9.68
N ILE A 402 -45.45 25.34 10.06
CA ILE A 402 -45.65 26.00 11.35
C ILE A 402 -46.59 25.15 12.21
N GLU A 403 -46.12 24.86 13.42
CA GLU A 403 -46.84 24.14 14.47
C GLU A 403 -47.13 25.09 15.62
N ASP A 404 -48.40 25.26 15.98
CA ASP A 404 -48.77 26.05 17.14
C ASP A 404 -48.68 25.16 18.39
N THR A 405 -47.84 25.54 19.36
CA THR A 405 -47.70 24.86 20.65
C THR A 405 -48.17 25.76 21.80
N PRO A 406 -48.55 25.22 22.97
CA PRO A 406 -48.87 26.03 24.15
C PRO A 406 -47.74 26.99 24.56
N GLU A 407 -46.49 26.65 24.26
CA GLU A 407 -45.29 27.44 24.52
C GLU A 407 -44.99 28.49 23.42
N GLY A 408 -45.78 28.50 22.34
CA GLY A 408 -45.64 29.40 21.20
C GLY A 408 -45.53 28.67 19.85
N PRO A 409 -45.57 29.40 18.72
CA PRO A 409 -45.45 28.79 17.41
C PRO A 409 -44.01 28.30 17.16
N ARG A 410 -43.85 27.05 16.74
CA ARG A 410 -42.61 26.46 16.25
C ARG A 410 -42.66 26.30 14.74
N TRP A 411 -41.51 26.30 14.08
CA TRP A 411 -41.42 26.08 12.65
C TRP A 411 -40.29 25.11 12.31
N HIS A 412 -40.45 24.36 11.24
CA HIS A 412 -39.42 23.50 10.67
C HIS A 412 -39.57 23.41 9.15
N ARG A 413 -38.50 23.02 8.44
CA ARG A 413 -38.57 22.78 7.00
C ARG A 413 -39.14 21.39 6.75
N ASN A 414 -40.01 21.27 5.75
CA ASN A 414 -40.42 20.00 5.20
C ASN A 414 -39.19 19.39 4.50
N GLN A 415 -38.68 18.26 5.01
CA GLN A 415 -37.49 17.59 4.45
C GLN A 415 -37.79 16.87 3.16
#